data_AF-A0A356APW0-F1
#
_entry.id   AF-A0A356APW0-F1
#
_cell.length_a   1.000
_cell.length_b   1.000
_cell.length_c   1.000
_cell.angle_alpha   90.00
_cell.angle_beta   90.00
_cell.angle_gamma   90.00
#
_symmetry.space_group_name_H-M   'P 1'
#
loop_
_entity.id
_entity.type
_entity.pdbx_description
1 polymer ?
#
loop_
_entity_poly.entity_id
_entity_poly.type
_entity_poly.pdbx_seq_one_letter_code
_entity_poly.pdbx_strand_id
1 'polypeptide(L)' 'MKYVVKPTGIKEGDKFEVIEKNGGIFLSPVVVYPKNEMVRIAKPVKKTQAQYRNGELQVYDDIDQMFEEMGIHLDET' A
#
# COMPACT_ATOMS: atom_id res chain seq x y z
N MET A 1 31.09 15.37 -15.93
CA MET A 1 30.17 14.37 -15.33
C MET A 1 29.23 15.08 -14.38
N LYS A 2 27.93 15.18 -14.71
CA LYS A 2 26.91 15.70 -13.79
C LYS A 2 26.46 14.54 -12.92
N TYR A 3 26.77 14.57 -11.63
CA TYR A 3 26.19 13.64 -10.67
C TYR A 3 24.67 13.88 -10.65
N VAL A 4 23.90 12.96 -11.23
CA VAL A 4 22.44 12.94 -11.14
C VAL A 4 22.08 12.37 -9.77
N VAL A 5 22.42 13.08 -8.70
CA VAL A 5 21.89 12.77 -7.38
C VAL A 5 20.68 13.67 -7.20
N LYS A 6 19.49 13.14 -7.52
CA LYS A 6 18.24 13.75 -7.01
C LYS A 6 18.38 13.87 -5.49
N PRO A 7 17.92 14.95 -4.85
CA PRO A 7 17.94 15.03 -3.39
C PRO A 7 17.11 13.87 -2.83
N THR A 8 17.79 12.86 -2.28
CA THR A 8 17.14 11.65 -1.76
C THR A 8 16.60 11.85 -0.34
N GLY A 9 16.92 12.98 0.31
CA GLY A 9 16.40 13.33 1.65
C GLY A 9 16.89 12.44 2.79
N ILE A 10 17.88 11.59 2.53
CA ILE A 10 18.40 10.56 3.45
C ILE A 10 19.07 11.23 4.65
N LYS A 11 18.78 10.72 5.85
CA LYS A 11 19.38 11.17 7.11
C LYS A 11 20.11 10.02 7.80
N GLU A 12 21.04 10.38 8.68
CA GLU A 12 21.71 9.42 9.54
C GLU A 12 20.67 8.66 10.39
N GLY A 13 20.70 7.32 10.31
CA GLY A 13 19.74 6.44 10.99
C GLY A 13 18.67 5.81 10.09
N ASP A 14 18.55 6.22 8.83
CA ASP A 14 17.63 5.60 7.88
C ASP A 14 18.03 4.14 7.58
N LYS A 15 17.03 3.25 7.55
CA LYS A 15 17.24 1.82 7.29
C LYS A 15 17.11 1.51 5.81
N PHE A 16 18.10 0.80 5.27
CA PHE A 16 18.11 0.32 3.90
C PHE A 16 18.30 -1.19 3.85
N GLU A 17 17.63 -1.82 2.91
CA GLU A 17 17.92 -3.18 2.50
C GLU A 17 19.05 -3.11 1.46
N VAL A 18 20.10 -3.91 1.68
CA VAL A 18 21.26 -3.98 0.80
C VAL A 18 21.14 -5.22 -0.05
N ILE A 19 21.05 -5.04 -1.37
CA ILE A 19 20.89 -6.14 -2.33
C ILE A 19 22.05 -6.08 -3.31
N GLU A 20 22.80 -7.18 -3.43
CA GLU A 20 23.78 -7.36 -4.51
C GLU A 20 23.07 -8.03 -5.70
N LYS A 21 23.19 -7.44 -6.89
CA LYS A 21 22.65 -8.01 -8.12
C LYS A 21 23.54 -7.65 -9.30
N ASN A 22 24.06 -8.66 -9.98
CA ASN A 22 24.91 -8.53 -11.17
C ASN A 22 26.16 -7.65 -10.94
N GLY A 23 26.77 -7.73 -9.75
CA GLY A 23 27.92 -6.91 -9.37
C GLY A 23 27.58 -5.46 -9.00
N GLY A 24 26.29 -5.10 -8.99
CA GLY A 24 25.79 -3.81 -8.50
C GLY A 24 25.24 -3.93 -7.08
N ILE A 25 25.56 -2.94 -6.23
CA ILE A 25 24.98 -2.81 -4.88
C ILE A 25 23.78 -1.85 -4.95
N PHE A 26 22.62 -2.32 -4.55
CA PHE A 26 21.39 -1.55 -4.47
C PHE A 26 21.04 -1.28 -3.01
N LEU A 27 20.76 -0.01 -2.69
CA LEU A 27 20.27 0.43 -1.39
C LEU A 27 18.78 0.77 -1.53
N SER A 28 17.91 -0.09 -1.02
CA SER A 28 16.46 0.12 -1.06
C SER A 28 15.97 0.68 0.27
N PRO A 29 15.32 1.86 0.31
CA PRO A 29 14.76 2.40 1.55
C PRO A 29 13.75 1.42 2.16
N VAL A 30 13.91 1.10 3.45
CA VAL A 30 12.96 0.25 4.18
C VAL A 30 11.97 1.14 4.90
N VAL A 31 10.70 1.11 4.48
CA VAL A 31 9.62 1.80 5.18
C VAL A 31 9.28 1.01 6.45
N VAL A 32 9.62 1.57 7.61
CA VAL A 32 9.20 1.03 8.91
C VAL A 32 7.84 1.63 9.25
N TYR A 33 6.78 0.83 9.14
CA TYR A 33 5.44 1.24 9.54
C TYR A 33 5.32 1.21 11.06
N PRO A 34 4.99 2.33 11.72
CA PRO A 34 4.70 2.36 13.14
C PRO A 34 3.61 1.35 13.54
N LYS A 35 3.74 0.70 14.71
CA LYS A 35 2.79 -0.32 15.17
C LYS A 35 1.35 0.18 15.24
N ASN A 36 1.16 1.43 15.64
CA ASN A 36 -0.15 2.10 15.69
C ASN A 36 -0.79 2.21 14.29
N GLU A 37 -0.02 2.53 13.26
CA GLU A 37 -0.50 2.58 11.88
C GLU A 37 -0.88 1.19 11.38
N MET A 38 -0.07 0.17 11.69
CA MET A 38 -0.39 -1.23 11.37
C MET A 38 -1.65 -1.70 12.09
N VAL A 39 -1.86 -1.33 13.35
CA VAL A 39 -3.09 -1.63 14.10
C VAL A 39 -4.29 -0.89 13.51
N ARG A 40 -4.13 0.35 13.07
CA ARG A 40 -5.19 1.12 12.40
C ARG A 40 -5.64 0.45 11.11
N ILE A 41 -4.72 -0.12 10.33
CA ILE A 41 -5.01 -0.85 9.09
C ILE A 41 -5.58 -2.25 9.39
N ALA A 42 -5.05 -2.95 10.39
CA ALA A 42 -5.48 -4.31 10.71
C ALA A 42 -6.92 -4.38 11.26
N LYS A 43 -7.38 -3.35 11.99
CA LYS A 43 -8.74 -3.29 12.54
C LYS A 43 -9.85 -3.40 11.47
N PRO A 44 -9.91 -2.51 10.45
CA PRO A 44 -10.93 -2.60 9.41
C PRO A 44 -10.82 -3.91 8.62
N VAL A 45 -9.60 -4.37 8.28
CA VAL A 45 -9.42 -5.65 7.58
C VAL A 45 -10.03 -6.83 8.35
N LYS A 46 -9.77 -6.93 9.66
CA LYS A 46 -10.36 -7.99 10.49
C LYS A 46 -11.87 -7.88 10.60
N LYS A 47 -12.40 -6.67 10.72
CA LYS A 47 -13.85 -6.43 10.77
C LYS A 47 -14.52 -6.86 9.46
N THR A 48 -13.97 -6.42 8.32
CA THR A 48 -14.48 -6.79 6.99
C THR A 48 -14.41 -8.30 6.75
N GLN A 49 -13.32 -8.96 7.15
CA GLN A 49 -13.23 -10.43 7.04
C GLN A 49 -14.26 -11.16 7.89
N ALA A 50 -14.56 -10.67 9.10
CA ALA A 50 -15.58 -11.26 9.95
C ALA A 50 -16.98 -11.09 9.34
N GLN A 51 -17.30 -9.89 8.84
CA GLN A 51 -18.56 -9.61 8.14
C GLN A 51 -18.73 -10.46 6.88
N TYR A 52 -17.67 -10.64 6.10
CA TYR A 52 -17.68 -11.51 4.92
C TYR A 52 -17.98 -12.96 5.31
N ARG A 53 -17.33 -13.50 6.35
CA ARG A 53 -17.58 -14.88 6.83
C ARG A 53 -18.98 -15.08 7.37
N ASN A 54 -19.57 -14.04 7.95
CA ASN A 54 -20.94 -14.06 8.46
C ASN A 54 -22.00 -13.88 7.36
N GLY A 55 -21.60 -13.61 6.11
CA GLY A 55 -22.52 -13.30 5.02
C GLY A 55 -23.19 -11.92 5.14
N GLU A 56 -22.67 -11.05 6.01
CA GLU A 56 -23.17 -9.69 6.23
C GLU A 56 -22.58 -8.69 5.23
N LEU A 57 -21.49 -9.07 4.54
CA LEU A 57 -20.85 -8.23 3.54
C LEU A 57 -21.48 -8.51 2.17
N GLN A 58 -21.93 -7.46 1.51
CA GLN A 58 -22.35 -7.54 0.12
C GLN A 58 -21.17 -7.92 -0.76
N VAL A 59 -21.36 -8.96 -1.57
CA VAL A 59 -20.41 -9.38 -2.59
C VAL A 59 -20.98 -8.93 -3.92
N TYR A 60 -20.12 -8.36 -4.75
CA TYR A 60 -20.49 -7.89 -6.08
C TYR A 60 -19.81 -8.78 -7.10
N ASP A 61 -20.58 -9.26 -8.07
CA ASP A 61 -20.07 -10.02 -9.21
C ASP A 61 -19.63 -9.11 -10.36
N ASP A 62 -20.02 -7.84 -10.30
CA ASP A 62 -19.78 -6.82 -11.31
C ASP A 62 -19.23 -5.53 -10.67
N ILE A 63 -18.23 -4.94 -11.32
CA ILE A 63 -17.51 -3.76 -10.81
C ILE A 63 -18.37 -2.50 -10.98
N ASP A 64 -19.15 -2.39 -12.05
CA ASP A 64 -19.99 -1.22 -12.31
C ASP A 64 -21.13 -1.16 -11.30
N GLN A 65 -21.75 -2.30 -10.99
CA GLN A 65 -22.75 -2.43 -9.92
C GLN A 65 -22.19 -1.99 -8.56
N MET A 66 -20.95 -2.39 -8.25
CA MET A 66 -20.27 -2.00 -7.01
C MET A 66 -20.07 -0.48 -6.93
N PHE A 67 -19.70 0.17 -8.03
CA PHE A 67 -19.45 1.61 -8.07
C PHE A 67 -20.74 2.43 -8.05
N GLU A 68 -21.79 2.00 -8.75
CA GLU A 68 -23.11 2.64 -8.71
C GLU A 68 -23.67 2.72 -7.29
N GLU A 69 -23.58 1.63 -6.52
CA GLU A 69 -24.05 1.62 -5.13
C GLU A 69 -23.21 2.51 -4.20
N MET A 70 -21.91 2.67 -4.51
CA MET A 70 -21.05 3.63 -3.81
C MET A 70 -21.27 5.08 -4.28
N GLY A 71 -22.17 5.34 -5.22
CA GLY A 71 -22.42 6.66 -5.80
C GLY A 71 -21.26 7.18 -6.64
N ILE A 72 -20.42 6.28 -7.14
CA ILE A 72 -19.30 6.57 -8.03
C ILE A 72 -19.78 6.27 -9.45
N HIS A 73 -20.01 7.33 -10.24
CA HIS A 73 -20.36 7.19 -11.64
C HIS A 73 -19.06 7.19 -12.46
N LEU A 74 -18.73 6.05 -13.05
CA LEU A 74 -17.64 5.91 -14.03
C LEU A 74 -18.11 6.42 -15.39
N ASP A 75 -18.66 7.63 -15.46
CA ASP A 75 -18.92 8.26 -16.73
C ASP A 75 -17.57 8.68 -17.33
N GLU A 76 -17.24 8.05 -18.46
CA GLU A 76 -15.99 8.19 -19.20
C GLU A 76 -15.59 9.66 -19.36
N THR A 77 -14.37 9.99 -18.93
CA THR A 77 -13.62 11.17 -19.39
C THR A 77 -12.42 10.72 -20.21
#